data_AF-A0AA36GLS8-F1
#
_entry.id   AF-A0AA36GLS8-F1
#
_cell.length_a   1.000
_cell.length_b   1.000
_cell.length_c   1.000
_cell.angle_alpha   90.00
_cell.angle_beta   90.00
_cell.angle_gamma   90.00
#
_symmetry.space_group_name_H-M   'P 1'
#
loop_
_entity.id
_entity.type
_entity.pdbx_description
1 polymer ?
#
loop_
_entity_poly.entity_id
_entity_poly.type
_entity_poly.pdbx_seq_one_letter_code
_entity_poly.pdbx_strand_id
1 'polypeptide(L)'
;MKENLFKHLKEVDFAGAHQYLANLNAHSTSPARIVNVSTEQAAYRWPAVSRHVLTADGQARSIVSDCGKKGKCLNGQCVLDRCIGVTCAEGEMCRDGECKKVADTFCLGHADCGPDMECRTNRCRIKTPEPICNCQPHEICHHGQCYPNSQCTSIYCGKGSYCVDGKCVNGVGVDCREENCRGGTVCVNGVCVLDPCPASCPLDQSCRLGECRIVEGLPCVAECVGPYSCIDGRCRRNDCERKVCQLGEACEGGQCQRVTGRFCTWAPRDCGHAFICKDNQCIDLLTPATTLPLQQDNRLPNK
;
A
#
# COMPACT_ATOMS: atom_id res chain seq x y z
N MET A 1 -0.60 -41.87 48.61
CA MET A 1 -0.56 -41.74 50.08
C MET A 1 0.44 -40.64 50.42
N LYS A 2 0.09 -39.74 51.35
CA LYS A 2 0.94 -38.74 52.04
C LYS A 2 1.67 -37.70 51.15
N GLU A 3 1.29 -36.41 51.17
CA GLU A 3 1.51 -35.38 52.23
C GLU A 3 3.00 -34.94 52.29
N ASN A 4 3.44 -33.69 52.42
CA ASN A 4 2.93 -32.30 52.55
C ASN A 4 3.86 -31.59 53.57
N LEU A 5 4.51 -30.46 53.21
CA LEU A 5 5.07 -29.37 54.05
C LEU A 5 6.01 -28.50 53.15
N PHE A 6 6.24 -27.18 53.31
CA PHE A 6 5.45 -26.03 53.81
C PHE A 6 6.07 -24.78 53.12
N LYS A 7 5.33 -23.97 52.34
CA LYS A 7 4.47 -22.82 52.71
C LYS A 7 5.19 -21.58 53.30
N HIS A 8 5.32 -20.52 52.49
CA HIS A 8 5.30 -19.06 52.80
C HIS A 8 5.12 -18.34 51.43
N LEU A 9 4.08 -17.59 51.04
CA LEU A 9 3.19 -16.54 51.60
C LEU A 9 3.73 -15.08 51.59
N LYS A 10 3.19 -14.32 50.63
CA LYS A 10 2.80 -12.87 50.59
C LYS A 10 2.37 -12.60 49.13
N GLU A 11 1.09 -12.55 48.75
CA GLU A 11 -0.01 -11.64 49.15
C GLU A 11 0.33 -10.15 49.05
N VAL A 12 -0.18 -9.52 47.98
CA VAL A 12 -0.81 -8.19 48.02
C VAL A 12 -2.07 -8.29 47.16
N ASP A 13 -3.22 -8.14 47.80
CA ASP A 13 -4.54 -8.08 47.18
C ASP A 13 -5.10 -6.67 47.46
N PHE A 14 -5.84 -6.07 46.52
CA PHE A 14 -6.68 -4.90 46.84
C PHE A 14 -7.88 -4.84 45.89
N ALA A 15 -9.04 -5.17 46.46
CA ALA A 15 -10.33 -5.16 45.80
C ALA A 15 -11.12 -3.87 46.10
N GLY A 16 -12.05 -3.55 45.19
CA GLY A 16 -13.12 -2.57 45.43
C GLY A 16 -12.75 -1.10 45.13
N ALA A 17 -13.72 -0.21 44.88
CA ALA A 17 -15.16 -0.43 44.76
C ALA A 17 -15.83 0.69 43.94
N HIS A 18 -17.12 0.49 43.72
CA HIS A 18 -18.07 1.41 43.06
C HIS A 18 -18.24 2.79 43.75
N GLN A 19 -19.00 3.66 43.06
CA GLN A 19 -19.69 4.86 43.56
C GLN A 19 -18.85 6.12 43.83
N TYR A 20 -19.09 7.18 43.03
CA TYR A 20 -19.46 8.51 43.54
C TYR A 20 -20.11 9.35 42.43
N LEU A 21 -21.43 9.53 42.52
CA LEU A 21 -22.16 10.61 41.85
C LEU A 21 -22.27 11.76 42.86
N ALA A 22 -21.76 12.94 42.52
CA ALA A 22 -22.07 14.19 43.22
C ALA A 22 -21.94 15.39 42.27
N ASN A 23 -22.94 16.27 42.29
CA ASN A 23 -23.00 17.48 41.47
C ASN A 23 -21.93 18.50 41.85
N LEU A 24 -21.37 19.18 40.84
CA LEU A 24 -20.98 20.58 40.95
C LEU A 24 -21.35 21.34 39.67
N ASN A 25 -22.45 22.08 39.72
CA ASN A 25 -22.71 23.17 38.78
C ASN A 25 -21.82 24.36 39.18
N ALA A 26 -20.92 24.79 38.29
CA ALA A 26 -20.27 26.10 38.38
C ALA A 26 -19.88 26.59 36.98
N HIS A 27 -20.09 27.88 36.72
CA HIS A 27 -19.82 28.54 35.45
C HIS A 27 -18.32 28.68 35.12
N SER A 28 -18.08 28.88 33.82
CA SER A 28 -17.03 29.75 33.24
C SER A 28 -15.67 29.15 32.83
N THR A 29 -15.31 29.48 31.57
CA THR A 29 -13.95 29.70 31.02
C THR A 29 -12.94 28.53 30.93
N SER A 30 -12.74 28.08 29.68
CA SER A 30 -11.50 27.64 28.98
C SER A 30 -10.16 27.73 29.75
N PRO A 31 -9.20 26.77 29.54
CA PRO A 31 -8.77 26.36 28.19
C PRO A 31 -8.70 24.86 27.90
N ALA A 32 -8.45 24.55 26.62
CA ALA A 32 -8.47 23.21 26.06
C ALA A 32 -7.52 22.24 26.78
N ARG A 33 -8.09 21.16 27.32
CA ARG A 33 -7.34 20.00 27.79
C ARG A 33 -6.79 19.26 26.57
N ILE A 34 -5.47 19.32 26.36
CA ILE A 34 -4.79 18.47 25.38
C ILE A 34 -4.94 17.03 25.87
N VAL A 35 -5.87 16.29 25.27
CA VAL A 35 -5.98 14.85 25.47
C VAL A 35 -4.86 14.21 24.66
N ASN A 36 -3.78 13.81 25.34
CA ASN A 36 -2.75 12.95 24.77
C ASN A 36 -3.36 11.57 24.47
N VAL A 37 -4.02 11.45 23.33
CA VAL A 37 -4.40 10.16 22.75
C VAL A 37 -3.10 9.44 22.38
N SER A 38 -2.92 8.22 22.90
CA SER A 38 -1.78 7.37 22.55
C SER A 38 -1.64 7.26 21.02
N THR A 39 -0.44 7.51 20.51
CA THR A 39 -0.15 7.64 19.07
C THR A 39 -0.54 6.43 18.22
N GLU A 40 -0.75 5.27 18.83
CA GLU A 40 -1.18 4.04 18.15
C GLU A 40 -2.70 3.97 17.91
N GLN A 41 -3.52 4.67 18.70
CA GLN A 41 -4.98 4.72 18.54
C GLN A 41 -5.44 5.85 17.59
N ALA A 42 -4.55 6.76 17.21
CA ALA A 42 -4.90 7.90 16.37
C ALA A 42 -5.44 7.48 14.99
N ALA A 43 -4.85 6.45 14.36
CA ALA A 43 -5.15 6.07 12.98
C ALA A 43 -6.64 5.83 12.66
N TYR A 44 -7.44 5.38 13.65
CA TYR A 44 -8.83 4.96 13.47
C TYR A 44 -9.88 6.09 13.49
N ARG A 45 -9.48 7.36 13.63
CA ARG A 45 -10.43 8.47 13.88
C ARG A 45 -10.25 9.74 13.05
N TRP A 46 -9.36 9.74 12.06
CA TRP A 46 -9.20 10.86 11.13
C TRP A 46 -9.60 10.44 9.71
N PRO A 47 -10.45 11.21 9.02
CA PRO A 47 -10.52 11.18 7.56
C PRO A 47 -9.14 11.43 7.01
N ALA A 48 -8.69 10.52 6.14
CA ALA A 48 -7.63 10.89 5.22
C ALA A 48 -8.26 11.61 4.04
N VAL A 49 -7.56 12.59 3.52
CA VAL A 49 -7.85 13.17 2.23
C VAL A 49 -6.60 12.97 1.38
N SER A 50 -6.74 12.17 0.32
CA SER A 50 -5.88 12.28 -0.87
C SER A 50 -6.57 13.25 -1.82
N ARG A 51 -6.11 14.48 -1.84
CA ARG A 51 -6.68 15.57 -2.63
C ARG A 51 -5.59 16.14 -3.50
N HIS A 52 -5.64 15.79 -4.79
CA HIS A 52 -4.90 16.50 -5.81
C HIS A 52 -5.85 17.56 -6.37
N VAL A 53 -5.45 18.82 -6.38
CA VAL A 53 -6.26 19.93 -6.95
C VAL A 53 -5.45 20.77 -7.91
N LEU A 54 -6.11 21.28 -8.94
CA LEU A 54 -5.58 22.36 -9.76
C LEU A 54 -5.90 23.69 -9.06
N THR A 55 -4.88 24.50 -8.80
CA THR A 55 -5.05 25.88 -8.31
C THR A 55 -5.05 26.87 -9.47
N ALA A 56 -5.52 28.10 -9.22
CA ALA A 56 -5.74 29.11 -10.26
C ALA A 56 -4.48 29.44 -11.10
N ASP A 57 -3.29 29.27 -10.54
CA ASP A 57 -1.99 29.52 -11.19
C ASP A 57 -1.53 28.40 -12.14
N GLY A 58 -2.40 27.45 -12.49
CA GLY A 58 -2.07 26.27 -13.29
C GLY A 58 -1.20 25.23 -12.55
N GLN A 59 -0.96 25.44 -11.26
CA GLN A 59 -0.19 24.52 -10.42
C GLN A 59 -1.09 23.40 -9.88
N ALA A 60 -0.56 22.18 -9.80
CA ALA A 60 -1.21 21.08 -9.11
C ALA A 60 -0.68 20.99 -7.67
N ARG A 61 -1.57 21.00 -6.68
CA ARG A 61 -1.23 20.70 -5.28
C ARG A 61 -1.71 19.30 -4.92
N SER A 62 -0.77 18.44 -4.51
CA SER A 62 -1.11 17.20 -3.80
C SER A 62 -1.16 17.49 -2.31
N ILE A 63 -2.29 17.18 -1.70
CA ILE A 63 -2.54 17.26 -0.27
C ILE A 63 -2.89 15.85 0.18
N VAL A 64 -1.94 15.24 0.87
CA VAL A 64 -2.10 13.95 1.53
C VAL A 64 -2.21 14.23 3.02
N SER A 65 -3.26 13.71 3.64
CA SER A 65 -3.45 13.86 5.09
C SER A 65 -2.44 13.01 5.87
N ASP A 66 -1.91 13.57 6.96
CA ASP A 66 -1.11 12.82 7.91
C ASP A 66 -1.98 11.79 8.64
N CYS A 67 -1.85 10.52 8.25
CA CYS A 67 -2.51 9.39 8.91
C CYS A 67 -1.71 8.84 10.11
N GLY A 68 -0.67 9.56 10.55
CA GLY A 68 0.25 9.13 11.59
C GLY A 68 1.29 8.12 11.09
N LYS A 69 2.25 7.79 11.96
CA LYS A 69 3.48 7.03 11.62
C LYS A 69 3.28 5.66 10.94
N LYS A 70 2.11 5.04 11.11
CA LYS A 70 1.74 3.74 10.52
C LYS A 70 0.47 3.81 9.64
N GLY A 71 -0.03 5.01 9.35
CA GLY A 71 -1.24 5.16 8.55
C GLY A 71 -0.95 5.44 7.08
N LYS A 72 -1.79 4.92 6.19
CA LYS A 72 -1.81 5.25 4.76
C LYS A 72 -3.19 5.78 4.38
N CYS A 73 -3.25 6.69 3.41
CA CYS A 73 -4.52 7.13 2.82
C CYS A 73 -4.98 6.13 1.76
N LEU A 74 -6.14 5.51 1.97
CA LEU A 74 -6.79 4.61 1.03
C LEU A 74 -8.20 5.14 0.74
N ASN A 75 -8.48 5.54 -0.50
CA ASN A 75 -9.80 6.00 -0.95
C ASN A 75 -10.45 7.11 -0.09
N GLY A 76 -9.65 8.02 0.48
CA GLY A 76 -10.17 9.08 1.36
C GLY A 76 -10.42 8.64 2.80
N GLN A 77 -9.72 7.60 3.28
CA GLN A 77 -9.76 7.15 4.67
C GLN A 77 -8.35 6.79 5.15
N CYS A 78 -8.04 7.06 6.43
CA CYS A 78 -6.81 6.59 7.03
C CYS A 78 -6.98 5.11 7.38
N VAL A 79 -6.17 4.25 6.77
CA VAL A 79 -6.05 2.84 7.15
C VAL A 79 -4.72 2.62 7.85
N LEU A 80 -4.72 1.80 8.90
CA LEU A 80 -3.48 1.39 9.55
C LEU A 80 -2.79 0.34 8.67
N ASP A 81 -1.53 0.56 8.34
CA ASP A 81 -0.66 -0.46 7.75
C ASP A 81 0.33 -0.91 8.84
N ARG A 82 0.03 -2.05 9.45
CA ARG A 82 0.81 -2.60 10.56
C ARG A 82 2.17 -3.11 10.11
N CYS A 83 2.38 -3.29 8.80
CA CYS A 83 3.64 -3.72 8.21
C CYS A 83 4.64 -2.58 7.98
N ILE A 84 4.27 -1.31 8.18
CA ILE A 84 5.23 -0.20 8.12
C ILE A 84 6.31 -0.38 9.20
N GLY A 85 7.56 -0.49 8.75
CA GLY A 85 8.73 -0.70 9.61
C GLY A 85 8.92 -2.13 10.11
N VAL A 86 8.11 -3.10 9.66
CA VAL A 86 8.29 -4.52 9.98
C VAL A 86 9.29 -5.13 9.00
N THR A 87 10.37 -5.69 9.52
CA THR A 87 11.34 -6.50 8.75
C THR A 87 11.18 -7.95 9.18
N CYS A 88 10.89 -8.83 8.22
CA CYS A 88 10.71 -10.27 8.48
C CYS A 88 11.95 -11.07 8.10
N ALA A 89 12.03 -12.33 8.55
CA ALA A 89 13.13 -13.22 8.18
C ALA A 89 13.03 -13.68 6.71
N GLU A 90 14.10 -14.31 6.22
CA GLU A 90 14.14 -14.84 4.86
C GLU A 90 13.02 -15.88 4.64
N GLY A 91 12.25 -15.73 3.56
CA GLY A 91 11.09 -16.59 3.28
C GLY A 91 9.83 -16.28 4.11
N GLU A 92 9.83 -15.20 4.89
CA GLU A 92 8.64 -14.69 5.57
C GLU A 92 8.11 -13.41 4.91
N MET A 93 6.82 -13.12 5.10
CA MET A 93 6.21 -11.84 4.74
C MET A 93 5.38 -11.30 5.88
N CYS A 94 5.40 -9.98 6.08
CA CYS A 94 4.48 -9.35 7.01
C CYS A 94 3.04 -9.46 6.49
N ARG A 95 2.11 -9.86 7.36
CA ARG A 95 0.66 -9.88 7.14
C ARG A 95 -0.01 -9.38 8.42
N ASP A 96 -0.85 -8.36 8.31
CA ASP A 96 -1.57 -7.78 9.46
C ASP A 96 -0.66 -7.37 10.65
N GLY A 97 0.62 -7.06 10.37
CA GLY A 97 1.64 -6.70 11.38
C GLY A 97 2.48 -7.86 11.90
N GLU A 98 2.20 -9.10 11.50
CA GLU A 98 2.93 -10.30 11.93
C GLU A 98 3.71 -10.91 10.76
N CYS A 99 4.96 -11.32 11.00
CA CYS A 99 5.71 -12.09 10.02
C CYS A 99 5.15 -13.52 9.92
N LYS A 100 4.81 -13.94 8.70
CA LYS A 100 4.29 -15.28 8.38
C LYS A 100 5.23 -15.96 7.40
N LYS A 101 5.65 -17.20 7.70
CA LYS A 101 6.41 -18.01 6.75
C LYS A 101 5.59 -18.28 5.49
N VAL A 102 6.11 -17.83 4.34
CA VAL A 102 5.56 -18.05 3.00
C VAL A 102 6.41 -19.08 2.24
N ALA A 103 7.71 -19.16 2.51
CA ALA A 103 8.56 -20.23 2.00
C ALA A 103 8.00 -21.62 2.35
N ASP A 104 8.10 -22.55 1.40
CA ASP A 104 7.56 -23.91 1.41
C ASP A 104 6.02 -24.04 1.49
N THR A 105 5.27 -22.94 1.58
CA THR A 105 3.80 -22.96 1.50
C THR A 105 3.31 -23.33 0.11
N PHE A 106 2.10 -23.89 0.03
CA PHE A 106 1.49 -24.29 -1.24
C PHE A 106 1.13 -23.08 -2.09
N CYS A 107 1.38 -23.17 -3.39
CA CYS A 107 1.02 -22.18 -4.40
C CYS A 107 0.46 -22.85 -5.66
N LEU A 108 -0.41 -22.12 -6.35
CA LEU A 108 -0.91 -22.45 -7.69
C LEU A 108 -0.11 -21.72 -8.77
N GLY A 109 0.45 -20.55 -8.44
CA GLY A 109 1.20 -19.73 -9.38
C GLY A 109 2.15 -18.76 -8.69
N HIS A 110 3.04 -18.12 -9.47
CA HIS A 110 4.09 -17.26 -8.92
C HIS A 110 3.56 -16.07 -8.12
N ALA A 111 2.34 -15.60 -8.40
CA ALA A 111 1.71 -14.49 -7.70
C ALA A 111 1.41 -14.79 -6.21
N ASP A 112 1.14 -16.05 -5.85
CA ASP A 112 0.75 -16.44 -4.49
C ASP A 112 1.89 -16.22 -3.47
N CYS A 113 3.13 -16.31 -3.94
CA CYS A 113 4.33 -16.28 -3.11
C CYS A 113 4.86 -14.89 -2.75
N GLY A 114 4.33 -13.82 -3.38
CA GLY A 114 4.85 -12.46 -3.18
C GLY A 114 6.22 -12.19 -3.82
N PRO A 115 6.69 -10.93 -3.80
CA PRO A 115 7.68 -10.42 -4.75
C PRO A 115 9.02 -11.15 -4.72
N ASP A 116 9.45 -11.63 -3.54
CA ASP A 116 10.79 -12.19 -3.30
C ASP A 116 10.85 -13.73 -3.40
N MET A 117 9.73 -14.36 -3.76
CA MET A 117 9.60 -15.82 -3.87
C MET A 117 8.93 -16.23 -5.19
N GLU A 118 9.13 -17.47 -5.63
CA GLU A 118 8.55 -18.06 -6.84
C GLU A 118 7.85 -19.37 -6.52
N CYS A 119 6.77 -19.68 -7.25
CA CYS A 119 6.13 -20.98 -7.17
C CYS A 119 6.94 -22.00 -7.99
N ARG A 120 7.48 -23.03 -7.34
CA ARG A 120 8.17 -24.17 -7.97
C ARG A 120 7.69 -25.46 -7.35
N THR A 121 7.28 -26.43 -8.16
CA THR A 121 6.73 -27.71 -7.70
C THR A 121 5.59 -27.53 -6.68
N ASN A 122 4.69 -26.59 -6.99
CA ASN A 122 3.57 -26.14 -6.14
C ASN A 122 3.96 -25.64 -4.74
N ARG A 123 5.20 -25.17 -4.55
CA ARG A 123 5.67 -24.54 -3.31
C ARG A 123 6.39 -23.23 -3.56
N CYS A 124 6.17 -22.26 -2.67
CA CYS A 124 6.91 -21.01 -2.69
C CYS A 124 8.37 -21.23 -2.28
N ARG A 125 9.30 -20.90 -3.16
CA ARG A 125 10.75 -20.91 -2.91
C ARG A 125 11.27 -19.49 -2.95
N ILE A 126 12.24 -19.16 -2.10
CA ILE A 126 12.94 -17.87 -2.17
C ILE A 126 13.58 -17.75 -3.55
N LYS A 127 13.46 -16.58 -4.17
CA LYS A 127 14.17 -16.31 -5.41
C LYS A 127 15.66 -16.39 -5.15
N THR A 128 16.32 -17.38 -5.72
CA THR A 128 17.77 -17.31 -5.91
C THR A 128 18.04 -16.05 -6.74
N PRO A 129 18.75 -15.03 -6.21
CA PRO A 129 19.03 -13.84 -7.00
C PRO A 129 19.82 -14.28 -8.24
N GLU A 130 19.29 -13.99 -9.43
CA GLU A 130 20.08 -14.17 -10.63
C GLU A 130 21.35 -13.31 -10.49
N PRO A 131 22.53 -13.86 -10.78
CA PRO A 131 23.76 -13.11 -10.63
C PRO A 131 23.71 -11.84 -11.47
N ILE A 132 23.81 -10.69 -10.82
CA ILE A 132 23.87 -9.39 -11.50
C ILE A 132 25.28 -9.26 -12.08
N CYS A 133 25.48 -9.72 -13.31
CA CYS A 133 26.71 -9.46 -14.04
C CYS A 133 26.55 -8.28 -14.99
N ASN A 134 27.48 -7.34 -14.94
CA ASN A 134 27.58 -6.25 -15.90
C ASN A 134 28.58 -6.62 -17.02
N CYS A 135 28.25 -7.68 -17.77
CA CYS A 135 29.14 -8.28 -18.77
C CYS A 135 29.26 -7.43 -20.04
N GLN A 136 30.39 -7.56 -20.73
CA GLN A 136 30.53 -7.01 -22.09
C GLN A 136 29.56 -7.71 -23.06
N PRO A 137 29.21 -7.11 -24.22
CA PRO A 137 28.30 -7.72 -25.20
C PRO A 137 28.76 -9.06 -25.80
N HIS A 138 29.95 -9.54 -25.42
CA HIS A 138 30.63 -10.74 -25.94
C HIS A 138 30.74 -11.83 -24.86
N GLU A 139 30.11 -11.63 -23.70
CA GLU A 139 30.27 -12.43 -22.49
C GLU A 139 28.90 -12.85 -21.94
N ILE A 140 28.84 -14.04 -21.32
CA ILE A 140 27.66 -14.52 -20.61
C ILE A 140 27.88 -14.51 -19.10
N CYS A 141 26.83 -14.15 -18.37
CA CYS A 141 26.79 -14.26 -16.93
C CYS A 141 26.56 -15.71 -16.51
N HIS A 142 27.49 -16.28 -15.74
CA HIS A 142 27.35 -17.60 -15.14
C HIS A 142 27.91 -17.54 -13.72
N HIS A 143 27.08 -17.83 -12.70
CA HIS A 143 27.44 -17.77 -11.29
C HIS A 143 28.14 -16.46 -10.82
N GLY A 144 27.72 -15.31 -11.36
CA GLY A 144 28.28 -14.00 -10.98
C GLY A 144 29.55 -13.61 -11.73
N GLN A 145 30.00 -14.44 -12.67
CA GLN A 145 31.19 -14.21 -13.47
C GLN A 145 30.84 -14.12 -14.96
N CYS A 146 31.54 -13.23 -15.67
CA CYS A 146 31.40 -13.07 -17.10
C CYS A 146 32.38 -14.00 -17.82
N TYR A 147 31.84 -14.91 -18.64
CA TYR A 147 32.64 -15.83 -19.44
C TYR A 147 32.55 -15.45 -20.92
N PRO A 148 33.66 -15.40 -21.67
CA PRO A 148 33.63 -15.13 -23.11
C PRO A 148 32.74 -16.15 -23.84
N ASN A 149 31.73 -15.68 -24.56
CA ASN A 149 30.86 -16.51 -25.38
C ASN A 149 31.10 -16.23 -26.86
N SER A 150 32.36 -16.42 -27.29
CA SER A 150 32.82 -16.10 -28.64
C SER A 150 32.00 -16.75 -29.76
N GLN A 151 31.32 -17.87 -29.49
CA GLN A 151 30.46 -18.53 -30.46
C GLN A 151 29.09 -17.84 -30.62
N CYS A 152 28.56 -17.19 -29.58
CA CYS A 152 27.24 -16.55 -29.59
C CYS A 152 27.26 -15.01 -29.59
N THR A 153 28.41 -14.39 -29.34
CA THR A 153 28.66 -12.92 -29.35
C THR A 153 27.91 -12.14 -30.43
N SER A 154 27.86 -12.66 -31.66
CA SER A 154 27.25 -11.99 -32.81
C SER A 154 25.95 -12.65 -33.28
N ILE A 155 25.36 -13.55 -32.49
CA ILE A 155 24.19 -14.34 -32.85
C ILE A 155 22.96 -13.82 -32.11
N TYR A 156 22.14 -13.05 -32.83
CA TYR A 156 20.83 -12.63 -32.35
C TYR A 156 19.81 -13.76 -32.56
N CYS A 157 19.39 -14.39 -31.47
CA CYS A 157 18.27 -15.33 -31.49
C CYS A 157 16.94 -14.57 -31.33
N GLY A 158 15.93 -14.98 -32.10
CA GLY A 158 14.58 -14.42 -32.01
C GLY A 158 13.94 -14.66 -30.64
N LYS A 159 12.85 -13.92 -30.35
CA LYS A 159 12.09 -14.08 -29.10
C LYS A 159 11.79 -15.56 -28.83
N GLY A 160 12.03 -16.02 -27.61
CA GLY A 160 11.79 -17.39 -27.20
C GLY A 160 12.89 -18.38 -27.58
N SER A 161 14.00 -17.91 -28.15
CA SER A 161 15.19 -18.71 -28.46
C SER A 161 16.42 -18.12 -27.78
N TYR A 162 17.43 -18.95 -27.54
CA TYR A 162 18.71 -18.54 -26.97
C TYR A 162 19.87 -19.25 -27.68
N CYS A 163 21.09 -18.70 -27.58
CA CYS A 163 22.24 -19.28 -28.27
C CYS A 163 22.99 -20.27 -27.37
N VAL A 164 23.35 -21.43 -27.95
CA VAL A 164 24.23 -22.46 -27.38
C VAL A 164 25.17 -22.91 -28.51
N ASP A 165 26.48 -22.95 -28.25
CA ASP A 165 27.51 -23.43 -29.19
C ASP A 165 27.35 -22.89 -30.63
N GLY A 166 27.15 -21.57 -30.72
CA GLY A 166 27.02 -20.86 -32.00
C GLY A 166 25.73 -21.12 -32.76
N LYS A 167 24.69 -21.67 -32.10
CA LYS A 167 23.40 -21.98 -32.71
C LYS A 167 22.24 -21.48 -31.84
N CYS A 168 21.22 -20.90 -32.48
CA CYS A 168 19.97 -20.61 -31.79
C CYS A 168 19.18 -21.91 -31.55
N VAL A 169 18.89 -22.19 -30.28
CA VAL A 169 17.99 -23.25 -29.84
C VAL A 169 16.68 -22.65 -29.36
N ASN A 170 15.57 -23.35 -29.59
CA ASN A 170 14.26 -22.92 -29.15
C ASN A 170 14.12 -23.18 -27.63
N GLY A 171 13.73 -22.15 -26.87
CA GLY A 171 13.41 -22.26 -25.45
C GLY A 171 11.92 -22.52 -25.19
N VAL A 172 11.04 -22.29 -26.18
CA VAL A 172 9.60 -22.58 -26.06
C VAL A 172 9.36 -24.08 -26.14
N GLY A 173 8.53 -24.61 -25.24
CA GLY A 173 8.20 -26.04 -25.15
C GLY A 173 9.14 -26.87 -24.26
N VAL A 174 10.20 -26.27 -23.70
CA VAL A 174 11.12 -26.91 -22.75
C VAL A 174 10.43 -27.10 -21.39
N ASP A 175 10.64 -28.25 -20.72
CA ASP A 175 10.15 -28.46 -19.34
C ASP A 175 10.97 -27.60 -18.36
N CYS A 176 10.27 -26.94 -17.44
CA CYS A 176 10.85 -26.00 -16.48
C CYS A 176 10.43 -26.30 -15.02
N ARG A 177 10.14 -27.56 -14.72
CA ARG A 177 9.82 -27.98 -13.34
C ARG A 177 11.05 -27.90 -12.42
N GLU A 178 12.22 -28.18 -12.97
CA GLU A 178 13.51 -28.19 -12.26
C GLU A 178 14.44 -27.04 -12.70
N GLU A 179 14.40 -26.61 -13.97
CA GLU A 179 15.28 -25.55 -14.52
C GLU A 179 14.53 -24.25 -14.90
N ASN A 180 15.23 -23.12 -14.85
CA ASN A 180 14.72 -21.83 -15.31
C ASN A 180 14.62 -21.79 -16.85
N CYS A 181 13.53 -21.19 -17.33
CA CYS A 181 13.33 -20.84 -18.73
C CYS A 181 14.37 -19.82 -19.24
N ARG A 182 14.75 -19.93 -20.52
CA ARG A 182 15.81 -19.12 -21.17
C ARG A 182 15.28 -18.43 -22.44
N GLY A 183 16.03 -17.44 -22.96
CA GLY A 183 15.65 -16.75 -24.20
C GLY A 183 14.41 -15.85 -24.09
N GLY A 184 14.16 -15.29 -22.90
CA GLY A 184 12.97 -14.47 -22.63
C GLY A 184 11.66 -15.27 -22.56
N THR A 185 11.74 -16.57 -22.23
CA THR A 185 10.57 -17.40 -21.92
C THR A 185 10.31 -17.46 -20.43
N VAL A 186 9.06 -17.72 -20.04
CA VAL A 186 8.60 -17.87 -18.66
C VAL A 186 7.99 -19.25 -18.45
N CYS A 187 8.09 -19.79 -17.23
CA CYS A 187 7.58 -21.13 -16.93
C CYS A 187 6.08 -21.06 -16.61
N VAL A 188 5.24 -21.66 -17.43
CA VAL A 188 3.79 -21.71 -17.23
C VAL A 188 3.33 -23.17 -17.29
N ASN A 189 2.69 -23.65 -16.22
CA ASN A 189 2.25 -25.05 -16.09
C ASN A 189 3.37 -26.09 -16.31
N GLY A 190 4.62 -25.74 -15.97
CA GLY A 190 5.80 -26.59 -16.13
C GLY A 190 6.41 -26.59 -17.54
N VAL A 191 5.95 -25.74 -18.46
CA VAL A 191 6.49 -25.59 -19.81
C VAL A 191 6.91 -24.13 -20.07
N CYS A 192 8.07 -23.93 -20.68
CA CYS A 192 8.53 -22.61 -21.09
C CYS A 192 7.71 -22.08 -22.27
N VAL A 193 7.15 -20.87 -22.11
CA VAL A 193 6.41 -20.17 -23.15
C VAL A 193 6.98 -18.77 -23.35
N LEU A 194 6.76 -18.18 -24.53
CA LEU A 194 6.97 -16.73 -24.70
C LEU A 194 6.17 -15.99 -23.65
N ASP A 195 6.77 -15.01 -22.98
CA ASP A 195 6.06 -14.24 -21.95
C ASP A 195 4.80 -13.57 -22.53
N PRO A 196 3.58 -13.99 -22.13
CA PRO A 196 2.33 -13.38 -22.59
C PRO A 196 2.06 -12.03 -21.92
N CYS A 197 2.80 -11.68 -20.85
CA CYS A 197 2.58 -10.48 -20.06
C CYS A 197 2.57 -9.15 -20.83
N PRO A 198 3.45 -8.89 -21.83
CA PRO A 198 3.61 -7.54 -22.39
C PRO A 198 2.40 -6.97 -23.15
N ALA A 199 1.32 -7.74 -23.38
CA ALA A 199 0.17 -7.30 -24.17
C ALA A 199 -1.21 -7.85 -23.73
N SER A 200 -1.30 -8.64 -22.65
CA SER A 200 -2.46 -9.55 -22.48
C SER A 200 -3.29 -9.39 -21.19
N CYS A 201 -2.81 -8.68 -20.17
CA CYS A 201 -3.56 -8.58 -18.90
C CYS A 201 -4.56 -7.42 -18.91
N PRO A 202 -5.80 -7.63 -18.40
CA PRO A 202 -6.74 -6.54 -18.12
C PRO A 202 -6.16 -5.49 -17.17
N LEU A 203 -6.66 -4.26 -17.22
CA LEU A 203 -6.16 -3.11 -16.44
C LEU A 203 -6.03 -3.34 -14.93
N ASP A 204 -6.89 -4.19 -14.36
CA ASP A 204 -6.91 -4.52 -12.93
C ASP A 204 -6.09 -5.77 -12.55
N GLN A 205 -5.29 -6.29 -13.50
CA GLN A 205 -4.46 -7.46 -13.31
C GLN A 205 -2.98 -7.11 -13.51
N SER A 206 -2.14 -7.55 -12.57
CA SER A 206 -0.70 -7.54 -12.74
C SER A 206 -0.28 -8.85 -13.38
N CYS A 207 0.65 -8.78 -14.33
CA CYS A 207 1.26 -9.98 -14.87
C CYS A 207 2.52 -10.35 -14.12
N ARG A 208 2.70 -11.64 -13.86
CA ARG A 208 3.91 -12.17 -13.25
C ARG A 208 4.25 -13.53 -13.84
N LEU A 209 5.39 -13.62 -14.52
CA LEU A 209 5.92 -14.87 -15.10
C LEU A 209 4.86 -15.59 -15.96
N GLY A 210 4.16 -14.84 -16.80
CA GLY A 210 3.12 -15.33 -17.70
C GLY A 210 1.72 -15.53 -17.11
N GLU A 211 1.52 -15.30 -15.81
CA GLU A 211 0.19 -15.31 -15.20
C GLU A 211 -0.35 -13.89 -14.96
N CYS A 212 -1.50 -13.57 -15.56
CA CYS A 212 -2.29 -12.41 -15.15
C CYS A 212 -3.10 -12.74 -13.88
N ARG A 213 -2.98 -11.93 -12.83
CA ARG A 213 -3.77 -12.05 -11.60
C ARG A 213 -4.30 -10.69 -11.16
N ILE A 214 -5.53 -10.65 -10.66
CA ILE A 214 -6.16 -9.45 -10.08
C ILE A 214 -5.25 -8.88 -9.00
N VAL A 215 -4.92 -7.59 -9.06
CA VAL A 215 -3.96 -6.96 -8.13
C VAL A 215 -4.51 -6.89 -6.70
N GLU A 216 -5.82 -6.70 -6.55
CA GLU A 216 -6.50 -6.68 -5.25
C GLU A 216 -6.21 -7.96 -4.45
N GLY A 217 -5.64 -7.80 -3.26
CA GLY A 217 -5.29 -8.89 -2.35
C GLY A 217 -3.94 -9.57 -2.59
N LEU A 218 -3.22 -9.25 -3.68
CA LEU A 218 -1.89 -9.82 -3.96
C LEU A 218 -0.89 -9.52 -2.84
N PRO A 219 0.05 -10.43 -2.56
CA PRO A 219 1.12 -10.19 -1.60
C PRO A 219 2.05 -9.05 -2.04
N CYS A 220 2.41 -8.18 -1.10
CA CYS A 220 3.36 -7.09 -1.31
C CYS A 220 4.21 -6.86 -0.05
N VAL A 221 5.30 -6.11 -0.20
CA VAL A 221 6.21 -5.74 0.90
C VAL A 221 6.20 -4.22 1.14
N ALA A 222 6.26 -3.42 0.07
CA ALA A 222 6.25 -1.96 0.15
C ALA A 222 5.28 -1.32 -0.86
N GLU A 223 5.30 -1.79 -2.11
CA GLU A 223 4.60 -1.18 -3.23
C GLU A 223 3.74 -2.19 -3.99
N CYS A 224 2.79 -1.65 -4.76
CA CYS A 224 1.95 -2.37 -5.72
C CYS A 224 1.89 -1.55 -7.01
N VAL A 225 1.54 -2.17 -8.13
CA VAL A 225 1.33 -1.43 -9.38
C VAL A 225 0.12 -0.51 -9.20
N GLY A 226 0.26 0.79 -9.51
CA GLY A 226 -0.83 1.77 -9.39
C GLY A 226 -2.07 1.38 -10.21
N PRO A 227 -3.31 1.61 -9.73
CA PRO A 227 -3.67 2.45 -8.60
C PRO A 227 -3.81 1.67 -7.27
N TYR A 228 -2.91 0.73 -6.95
CA TYR A 228 -2.99 -0.07 -5.73
C TYR A 228 -1.92 0.36 -4.71
N SER A 229 -2.29 0.38 -3.44
CA SER A 229 -1.39 0.63 -2.30
C SER A 229 -1.19 -0.65 -1.49
N CYS A 230 0.05 -0.93 -1.07
CA CYS A 230 0.33 -2.05 -0.17
C CYS A 230 -0.11 -1.67 1.26
N ILE A 231 -1.05 -2.41 1.84
CA ILE A 231 -1.57 -2.27 3.21
C ILE A 231 -1.51 -3.65 3.88
N ASP A 232 -0.90 -3.79 5.06
CA ASP A 232 -0.82 -5.05 5.82
C ASP A 232 -0.26 -6.23 5.01
N GLY A 233 0.67 -5.94 4.10
CA GLY A 233 1.27 -6.92 3.19
C GLY A 233 0.35 -7.42 2.07
N ARG A 234 -0.73 -6.69 1.76
CA ARG A 234 -1.62 -6.94 0.61
C ARG A 234 -1.89 -5.69 -0.20
N CYS A 235 -1.95 -5.84 -1.53
CA CYS A 235 -2.36 -4.75 -2.41
C CYS A 235 -3.86 -4.45 -2.24
N ARG A 236 -4.18 -3.16 -2.09
CA ARG A 236 -5.55 -2.64 -1.93
C ARG A 236 -5.76 -1.50 -2.92
N ARG A 237 -6.86 -1.52 -3.68
CA ARG A 237 -7.19 -0.49 -4.67
C ARG A 237 -7.36 0.88 -4.00
N ASN A 238 -6.68 1.86 -4.57
CA ASN A 238 -6.66 3.26 -4.15
C ASN A 238 -7.02 4.15 -5.35
N ASP A 239 -8.30 4.19 -5.71
CA ASP A 239 -8.83 4.99 -6.82
C ASP A 239 -8.64 6.51 -6.61
N CYS A 240 -8.19 6.93 -5.42
CA CYS A 240 -7.79 8.30 -5.10
C CYS A 240 -6.29 8.60 -5.28
N GLU A 241 -5.41 7.61 -5.55
CA GLU A 241 -3.95 7.79 -5.64
C GLU A 241 -3.53 8.85 -6.69
N ARG A 242 -4.29 8.95 -7.78
CA ARG A 242 -4.00 9.85 -8.92
C ARG A 242 -5.19 10.72 -9.31
N LYS A 243 -6.21 10.79 -8.45
CA LYS A 243 -7.46 11.48 -8.78
C LYS A 243 -7.37 12.96 -8.43
N VAL A 244 -7.58 13.80 -9.44
CA VAL A 244 -7.61 15.25 -9.31
C VAL A 244 -9.05 15.70 -9.17
N CYS A 245 -9.35 16.44 -8.09
CA CYS A 245 -10.66 17.01 -7.78
C CYS A 245 -10.62 18.54 -7.86
N GLN A 246 -11.78 19.20 -7.76
CA GLN A 246 -11.88 20.65 -7.83
C GLN A 246 -11.64 21.33 -6.46
N LEU A 247 -11.59 22.67 -6.47
CA LEU A 247 -11.62 23.45 -5.24
C LEU A 247 -12.94 23.22 -4.48
N GLY A 248 -12.81 23.01 -3.17
CA GLY A 248 -13.88 22.56 -2.30
C GLY A 248 -14.26 21.07 -2.37
N GLU A 249 -13.50 20.23 -3.07
CA GLU A 249 -13.74 18.78 -3.17
C GLU A 249 -12.59 17.94 -2.59
N ALA A 250 -12.91 16.74 -2.13
CA ALA A 250 -11.96 15.70 -1.71
C ALA A 250 -12.27 14.37 -2.43
N CYS A 251 -11.27 13.49 -2.59
CA CYS A 251 -11.52 12.17 -3.12
C CYS A 251 -11.93 11.21 -2.00
N GLU A 252 -13.14 10.64 -2.10
CA GLU A 252 -13.74 9.70 -1.17
C GLU A 252 -14.31 8.52 -1.98
N GLY A 253 -13.94 7.29 -1.64
CA GLY A 253 -14.42 6.10 -2.36
C GLY A 253 -14.08 6.09 -3.86
N GLY A 254 -12.97 6.72 -4.26
CA GLY A 254 -12.60 6.86 -5.67
C GLY A 254 -13.40 7.93 -6.43
N GLN A 255 -14.21 8.75 -5.76
CA GLN A 255 -15.02 9.81 -6.38
C GLN A 255 -14.68 11.18 -5.77
N CYS A 256 -14.70 12.22 -6.59
CA CYS A 256 -14.56 13.59 -6.08
C CYS A 256 -15.90 14.01 -5.46
N GLN A 257 -15.91 14.25 -4.16
CA GLN A 257 -17.08 14.63 -3.39
C GLN A 257 -16.92 16.05 -2.88
N ARG A 258 -18.01 16.85 -2.94
CA ARG A 258 -17.97 18.23 -2.45
C ARG A 258 -17.97 18.27 -0.93
N VAL A 259 -16.93 18.88 -0.38
CA VAL A 259 -16.71 19.08 1.06
C VAL A 259 -17.13 20.48 1.49
N THR A 260 -16.86 21.51 0.69
CA THR A 260 -17.25 22.89 1.04
C THR A 260 -18.76 23.00 1.25
N GLY A 261 -19.18 23.56 2.40
CA GLY A 261 -20.58 23.68 2.80
C GLY A 261 -21.15 22.47 3.54
N ARG A 262 -20.42 21.34 3.65
CA ARG A 262 -20.84 20.25 4.54
C ARG A 262 -20.93 20.74 5.99
N PHE A 263 -21.92 20.23 6.72
CA PHE A 263 -22.03 20.48 8.16
C PHE A 263 -20.83 19.91 8.91
N CYS A 264 -20.30 20.69 9.85
CA CYS A 264 -19.17 20.28 10.68
C CYS A 264 -19.31 20.80 12.11
N THR A 265 -18.63 20.09 13.01
CA THR A 265 -18.39 20.48 14.41
C THR A 265 -16.89 20.52 14.71
N TRP A 266 -16.07 19.75 13.97
CA TRP A 266 -14.62 19.72 14.12
C TRP A 266 -13.95 19.42 12.78
N ALA A 267 -13.24 20.40 12.24
CA ALA A 267 -12.71 20.38 10.86
C ALA A 267 -11.87 19.13 10.50
N PRO A 268 -10.91 18.69 11.33
CA PRO A 268 -10.07 17.55 10.98
C PRO A 268 -10.85 16.26 10.76
N ARG A 269 -12.00 16.09 11.43
CA ARG A 269 -12.84 14.88 11.34
C ARG A 269 -14.03 15.03 10.38
N ASP A 270 -14.57 16.23 10.23
CA ASP A 270 -15.80 16.44 9.46
C ASP A 270 -15.51 16.99 8.04
N CYS A 271 -14.34 17.61 7.84
CA CYS A 271 -13.92 18.23 6.57
C CYS A 271 -12.61 17.65 6.01
N GLY A 272 -11.74 17.10 6.86
CA GLY A 272 -10.41 16.61 6.48
C GLY A 272 -9.37 17.71 6.29
N HIS A 273 -8.19 17.34 5.75
CA HIS A 273 -7.04 18.23 5.67
C HIS A 273 -7.21 19.35 4.62
N ALA A 274 -6.62 20.52 4.89
CA ALA A 274 -6.78 21.76 4.13
C ALA A 274 -8.21 22.35 4.09
N PHE A 275 -9.07 21.96 5.03
CA PHE A 275 -10.35 22.62 5.31
C PHE A 275 -10.39 23.13 6.76
N ILE A 276 -11.20 24.16 7.01
CA ILE A 276 -11.58 24.60 8.36
C ILE A 276 -13.09 24.47 8.55
N CYS A 277 -13.50 24.33 9.81
CA CYS A 277 -14.90 24.37 10.20
C CYS A 277 -15.20 25.77 10.72
N LYS A 278 -16.02 26.52 10.00
CA LYS A 278 -16.42 27.88 10.35
C LYS A 278 -17.93 28.00 10.19
N ASP A 279 -18.61 28.56 11.20
CA ASP A 279 -20.07 28.73 11.18
C ASP A 279 -20.82 27.41 10.92
N ASN A 280 -20.29 26.30 11.49
CA ASN A 280 -20.69 24.91 11.28
C ASN A 280 -20.62 24.41 9.82
N GLN A 281 -19.85 25.07 8.95
CA GLN A 281 -19.62 24.66 7.57
C GLN A 281 -18.14 24.45 7.27
N CYS A 282 -17.84 23.42 6.48
CA CYS A 282 -16.51 23.20 5.94
C CYS A 282 -16.16 24.29 4.90
N ILE A 283 -15.06 25.00 5.10
CA ILE A 283 -14.52 26.01 4.18
C ILE A 283 -13.13 25.55 3.72
N ASP A 284 -12.89 25.60 2.41
CA ASP A 284 -11.63 25.21 1.78
C ASP A 284 -10.57 26.31 1.96
N LEU A 285 -9.44 25.98 2.59
CA LEU A 285 -8.33 26.92 2.79
C LEU A 285 -7.58 27.28 1.51
N LEU A 286 -7.82 26.55 0.41
CA LEU A 286 -7.20 26.80 -0.89
C LEU A 286 -8.05 27.69 -1.80
N THR A 287 -9.31 27.95 -1.44
CA THR A 287 -10.16 28.85 -2.24
C THR A 287 -9.73 30.30 -1.94
N PRO A 288 -9.30 31.08 -2.95
CA PRO A 288 -8.90 32.47 -2.73
C PRO A 288 -10.09 33.28 -2.21
N ALA A 289 -9.84 34.17 -1.24
CA ALA A 289 -10.86 34.87 -0.44
C ALA A 289 -11.81 35.81 -1.22
N THR A 290 -11.67 35.91 -2.54
CA THR A 290 -12.33 36.89 -3.42
C THR A 290 -13.74 36.48 -3.89
N THR A 291 -14.34 35.43 -3.32
CA THR A 291 -15.69 34.95 -3.70
C THR A 291 -16.65 34.73 -2.52
N LEU A 292 -16.57 35.59 -1.50
CA LEU A 292 -17.75 35.90 -0.70
C LEU A 292 -18.49 37.08 -1.38
N PRO A 293 -19.73 36.89 -1.85
CA PRO A 293 -20.57 38.02 -2.22
C PRO A 293 -20.79 38.87 -0.97
N LEU A 294 -20.46 40.16 -1.05
CA LEU A 294 -20.92 41.12 -0.04
C LEU A 294 -22.45 41.11 -0.07
N GLN A 295 -23.06 40.56 0.97
CA GLN A 295 -24.50 40.57 1.17
C GLN A 295 -24.93 42.03 1.40
N GLN A 296 -25.27 42.73 0.32
CA GLN A 296 -25.81 44.08 0.38
C GLN A 296 -27.16 44.05 1.10
N ASP A 297 -27.15 44.42 2.37
CA ASP A 297 -28.34 44.60 3.19
C ASP A 297 -29.07 45.88 2.75
N ASN A 298 -29.79 45.78 1.63
CA ASN A 298 -30.60 46.86 1.06
C ASN A 298 -31.86 47.11 1.90
N ARG A 299 -31.68 47.61 3.12
CA ARG A 299 -32.75 48.24 3.91
C ARG A 299 -32.79 49.74 3.64
N LEU A 300 -33.70 50.12 2.76
CA LEU A 300 -34.16 51.51 2.60
C LEU A 300 -34.69 52.07 3.94
N PRO A 301 -34.21 53.23 4.41
CA PRO A 301 -34.89 53.98 5.46
C PRO A 301 -36.03 54.81 4.85
N ASN A 302 -37.28 54.45 5.14
CA ASN A 302 -38.43 55.32 4.89
C ASN A 302 -38.32 56.59 5.76
N LYS A 303 -38.36 57.77 5.12
CA LYS A 303 -38.78 59.05 5.69
C LYS A 303 -39.33 59.95 4.60
#